data_AF-A0A7W1FN20-F1
#
_entry.id   AF-A0A7W1FN20-F1
#
_cell.length_a   1.000
_cell.length_b   1.000
_cell.length_c   1.000
_cell.angle_alpha   90.00
_cell.angle_beta   90.00
_cell.angle_gamma   90.00
#
_symmetry.space_group_name_H-M   'P 1'
#
loop_
_entity.id
_entity.type
_entity.pdbx_description
1 polymer ?
#
loop_
_entity_poly.entity_id
_entity_poly.type
_entity_poly.pdbx_seq_one_letter_code
_entity_poly.pdbx_strand_id
1 'polypeptide(L)'
;MNAWRLPLLLGALLAAPLVAADATVLAGDGTQAKGAVVSDGRTLSVGTAAVPLDRLVAARFNAQVASQIDQGAVLADGDVIAGVVVGLQSEKIELASDRFGTRTLPLNGIAALVLAPQPLATLARIADEPAGGRFLNGDRLSGNVVFLNPAAAGINNGKRIVELPRERLALVRTGTAITQTSGTVQRVRLITGERVSGVLVKLDATTLTLKHAAFGDLAIPLALVASLWSEGGALTPLTTLAAKVTQHGFLGPASLPRADGAGNDGPAMVVGGMAEQVLRVQAENELAYTLDGSSDVLVGEVALDPRAVGRGNAVVQVFGDGKKLAELALADGAAHVLNVPLTGVRALVLKTTAGGDGLTTGDLVTWSWPVLVRGAPTAAR
;
A
#
# COMPACT_ATOMS: atom_id res chain seq x y z
N MET A 1 -19.81 27.21 -50.32
CA MET A 1 -19.12 28.30 -49.58
C MET A 1 -20.09 28.84 -48.54
N ASN A 2 -19.96 28.45 -47.28
CA ASN A 2 -20.64 29.10 -46.14
C ASN A 2 -19.72 28.96 -44.93
N ALA A 3 -19.01 30.05 -44.61
CA ALA A 3 -18.06 30.13 -43.51
C ALA A 3 -18.80 30.43 -42.20
N TRP A 4 -18.85 29.44 -41.31
CA TRP A 4 -19.27 29.66 -39.92
C TRP A 4 -18.06 30.17 -39.13
N ARG A 5 -18.13 31.42 -38.67
CA ARG A 5 -17.17 31.99 -37.70
C ARG A 5 -17.66 31.69 -36.29
N LEU A 6 -17.00 30.78 -35.59
CA LEU A 6 -17.15 30.63 -34.14
C LEU A 6 -16.43 31.79 -33.44
N PRO A 7 -17.06 32.50 -32.48
CA PRO A 7 -16.35 33.46 -31.65
C PRO A 7 -15.44 32.74 -30.66
N LEU A 8 -14.15 33.07 -30.69
CA LEU A 8 -13.20 32.73 -29.63
C LEU A 8 -13.61 33.47 -28.35
N LEU A 9 -14.28 32.77 -27.43
CA LEU A 9 -14.41 33.19 -26.05
C LEU A 9 -13.05 32.98 -25.37
N LEU A 10 -12.24 34.04 -25.33
CA LEU A 10 -11.04 34.13 -24.51
C LEU A 10 -11.48 34.24 -23.04
N GLY A 11 -11.80 33.09 -22.43
CA GLY A 11 -12.08 33.01 -21.00
C GLY A 11 -10.80 33.28 -20.22
N ALA A 12 -10.78 34.35 -19.44
CA ALA A 12 -9.73 34.61 -18.47
C ALA A 12 -9.70 33.45 -17.45
N LEU A 13 -8.75 32.53 -17.61
CA LEU A 13 -8.40 31.54 -16.60
C LEU A 13 -7.84 32.31 -15.39
N LEU A 14 -8.70 32.58 -14.41
CA LEU A 14 -8.29 32.97 -13.08
C LEU A 14 -7.39 31.85 -12.54
N ALA A 15 -6.08 32.09 -12.52
CA ALA A 15 -5.12 31.23 -11.85
C ALA A 15 -5.44 31.28 -10.36
N ALA A 16 -6.24 30.32 -9.87
CA ALA A 16 -6.38 30.11 -8.44
C ALA A 16 -4.97 29.89 -7.87
N PRO A 17 -4.61 30.56 -6.75
CA PRO A 17 -3.32 30.32 -6.13
C PRO A 17 -3.20 28.83 -5.85
N LEU A 18 -2.11 28.23 -6.33
CA LEU A 18 -1.81 26.83 -6.09
C LEU A 18 -1.51 26.69 -4.60
N VAL A 19 -2.53 26.36 -3.81
CA VAL A 19 -2.36 26.08 -2.39
C VAL A 19 -1.51 24.81 -2.33
N ALA A 20 -0.34 24.90 -1.70
CA ALA A 20 0.51 23.75 -1.48
C ALA A 20 -0.31 22.63 -0.82
N ALA A 21 -0.20 21.41 -1.31
CA ALA A 21 -0.99 20.31 -0.77
C ALA A 21 -0.58 20.07 0.69
N ASP A 22 -1.56 20.19 1.60
CA ASP A 22 -1.38 19.81 2.99
C ASP A 22 -1.35 18.29 3.10
N ALA A 23 -0.45 17.78 3.94
CA ALA A 23 -0.45 16.37 4.35
C ALA A 23 -0.45 16.23 5.86
N THR A 24 -0.93 15.08 6.33
CA THR A 24 -0.71 14.58 7.70
C THR A 24 0.40 13.55 7.66
N VAL A 25 1.47 13.77 8.43
CA VAL A 25 2.67 12.95 8.46
C VAL A 25 2.83 12.26 9.81
N LEU A 26 3.28 11.00 9.78
CA LEU A 26 3.72 10.20 10.92
C LEU A 26 5.20 9.86 10.71
N ALA A 27 6.04 10.20 11.70
CA ALA A 27 7.46 9.91 11.72
C ALA A 27 7.78 8.67 12.59
N GLY A 28 8.96 8.08 12.38
CA GLY A 28 9.42 6.88 13.08
C GLY A 28 9.75 7.07 14.56
N ASP A 29 9.65 8.29 15.08
CA ASP A 29 9.70 8.60 16.51
C ASP A 29 8.29 8.81 17.13
N GLY A 30 7.24 8.55 16.35
CA GLY A 30 5.83 8.75 16.74
C GLY A 30 5.33 10.18 16.58
N THR A 31 6.15 11.13 16.14
CA THR A 31 5.71 12.52 15.93
C THR A 31 4.70 12.59 14.79
N GLN A 32 3.61 13.35 15.01
CA GLN A 32 2.66 13.74 13.97
C GLN A 32 2.81 15.21 13.62
N ALA A 33 2.75 15.52 12.32
CA ALA A 33 2.74 16.89 11.81
C ALA A 33 1.68 17.05 10.72
N LYS A 34 1.13 18.25 10.58
CA LYS A 34 0.18 18.58 9.52
C LYS A 34 0.52 19.92 8.89
N GLY A 35 0.49 19.99 7.57
CA GLY A 35 0.65 21.24 6.81
C GLY A 35 1.27 21.01 5.43
N ALA A 36 1.67 22.11 4.80
CA ALA A 36 2.31 22.10 3.49
C ALA A 36 3.60 21.28 3.51
N VAL A 37 3.83 20.53 2.43
CA VAL A 37 4.92 19.56 2.33
C VAL A 37 5.95 19.99 1.29
N VAL A 38 7.23 19.91 1.66
CA VAL A 38 8.38 20.08 0.76
C VAL A 38 9.46 19.04 1.12
N SER A 39 10.23 18.57 0.15
CA SER A 39 11.40 17.71 0.38
C SER A 39 12.56 18.04 -0.55
N ASP A 40 13.76 17.98 0.01
CA ASP A 40 15.04 18.05 -0.71
C ASP A 40 15.58 16.67 -1.15
N GLY A 41 14.77 15.62 -1.02
CA GLY A 41 15.16 14.23 -1.30
C GLY A 41 15.87 13.52 -0.15
N ARG A 42 16.02 14.17 1.02
CA ARG A 42 16.53 13.56 2.25
C ARG A 42 15.62 13.79 3.44
N THR A 43 15.05 14.97 3.53
CA THR A 43 14.16 15.39 4.62
C THR A 43 12.84 15.87 4.04
N LEU A 44 11.75 15.49 4.68
CA LEU A 44 10.40 15.95 4.41
C LEU A 44 10.03 17.03 5.45
N SER A 45 9.88 18.27 5.00
CA SER A 45 9.40 19.37 5.81
C SER A 45 7.88 19.45 5.73
N VAL A 46 7.21 19.52 6.88
CA VAL A 46 5.74 19.53 7.01
C VAL A 46 5.36 20.62 8.01
N GLY A 47 4.91 21.76 7.51
CA GLY A 47 4.77 22.95 8.36
C GLY A 47 6.12 23.33 8.99
N THR A 48 6.24 23.24 10.31
CA THR A 48 7.49 23.48 11.06
C THR A 48 8.28 22.22 11.39
N ALA A 49 7.71 21.03 11.13
CA ALA A 49 8.38 19.76 11.40
C ALA A 49 9.31 19.37 10.25
N ALA A 50 10.40 18.67 10.58
CA ALA A 50 11.33 18.10 9.61
C ALA A 50 11.52 16.61 9.91
N VAL A 51 11.19 15.76 8.94
CA VAL A 51 11.19 14.30 9.08
C VAL A 51 12.20 13.70 8.10
N PRO A 52 13.28 13.04 8.54
CA PRO A 52 14.16 12.30 7.64
C PRO A 52 13.37 11.24 6.85
N LEU A 53 13.62 11.11 5.56
CA LEU A 53 12.85 10.19 4.71
C LEU A 53 13.03 8.73 5.11
N ASP A 54 14.21 8.34 5.60
CA ASP A 54 14.44 7.02 6.18
C ASP A 54 13.71 6.77 7.50
N ARG A 55 13.03 7.80 8.03
CA ARG A 55 12.15 7.78 9.20
C ARG A 55 10.71 8.12 8.86
N LEU A 56 10.36 8.32 7.59
CA LEU A 56 9.00 8.62 7.19
C LEU A 56 8.15 7.34 7.24
N VAL A 57 7.29 7.22 8.25
CA VAL A 57 6.34 6.09 8.36
C VAL A 57 5.21 6.27 7.37
N ALA A 58 4.62 7.46 7.30
CA ALA A 58 3.60 7.79 6.31
C ALA A 58 3.40 9.30 6.17
N ALA A 59 3.05 9.74 4.97
CA ALA A 59 2.46 11.04 4.66
C ALA A 59 1.16 10.80 3.88
N ARG A 60 0.04 11.30 4.40
CA ARG A 60 -1.28 11.20 3.80
C ARG A 60 -1.72 12.56 3.27
N PHE A 61 -2.03 12.60 1.99
CA PHE A 61 -2.67 13.74 1.34
C PHE A 61 -4.18 13.48 1.36
N ASN A 62 -4.99 14.51 1.63
CA ASN A 62 -6.44 14.36 1.79
C ASN A 62 -7.14 14.10 0.43
N ALA A 63 -6.91 12.93 -0.14
CA ALA A 63 -7.37 12.55 -1.46
C ALA A 63 -7.96 11.14 -1.44
N GLN A 64 -9.06 10.97 -2.17
CA GLN A 64 -9.70 9.67 -2.34
C GLN A 64 -8.95 8.86 -3.40
N VAL A 65 -8.68 7.60 -3.08
CA VAL A 65 -7.97 6.66 -3.97
C VAL A 65 -8.99 5.78 -4.69
N ALA A 66 -8.79 5.56 -5.99
CA ALA A 66 -9.54 4.56 -6.75
C ALA A 66 -9.37 3.17 -6.12
N SER A 67 -10.47 2.43 -5.96
CA SER A 67 -10.43 1.09 -5.37
C SER A 67 -9.95 0.01 -6.34
N GLN A 68 -9.77 0.35 -7.62
CA GLN A 68 -9.38 -0.56 -8.69
C GLN A 68 -8.59 0.17 -9.79
N ILE A 69 -7.89 -0.60 -10.62
CA ILE A 69 -7.36 -0.13 -11.91
C ILE A 69 -7.99 -0.92 -13.05
N ASP A 70 -8.21 -0.27 -14.20
CA ASP A 70 -8.87 -0.90 -15.35
C ASP A 70 -7.96 -1.84 -16.12
N GLN A 71 -6.76 -1.37 -16.47
CA GLN A 71 -5.70 -2.14 -17.13
C GLN A 71 -4.33 -1.67 -16.62
N GLY A 72 -3.33 -2.53 -16.72
CA GLY A 72 -1.99 -2.18 -16.28
C GLY A 72 -1.04 -3.35 -16.12
N ALA A 73 0.00 -3.13 -15.35
CA ALA A 73 0.95 -4.16 -14.96
C ALA A 73 1.27 -4.05 -13.46
N VAL A 74 1.49 -5.20 -12.83
CA VAL A 74 2.18 -5.29 -11.54
C VAL A 74 3.62 -5.70 -11.81
N LEU A 75 4.58 -4.92 -11.32
CA LEU A 75 6.00 -5.15 -11.51
C LEU A 75 6.57 -6.11 -10.44
N ALA A 76 7.80 -6.57 -10.65
CA ALA A 76 8.49 -7.48 -9.74
C ALA A 76 8.84 -6.83 -8.38
N ASP A 77 8.94 -5.51 -8.28
CA ASP A 77 9.08 -4.77 -7.00
C ASP A 77 7.73 -4.50 -6.29
N GLY A 78 6.64 -5.01 -6.87
CA GLY A 78 5.28 -4.84 -6.39
C GLY A 78 4.61 -3.55 -6.83
N ASP A 79 5.24 -2.71 -7.65
CA ASP A 79 4.60 -1.51 -8.18
C ASP A 79 3.44 -1.86 -9.11
N VAL A 80 2.43 -1.00 -9.12
CA VAL A 80 1.20 -1.14 -9.88
C VAL A 80 1.10 0.04 -10.82
N ILE A 81 1.25 -0.20 -12.12
CA ILE A 81 1.26 0.84 -13.14
C ILE A 81 0.02 0.71 -14.01
N ALA A 82 -0.83 1.73 -14.01
CA ALA A 82 -2.00 1.78 -14.89
C ALA A 82 -1.58 2.10 -16.33
N GLY A 83 -2.18 1.39 -17.28
CA GLY A 83 -1.93 1.55 -18.71
C GLY A 83 -2.46 0.38 -19.53
N VAL A 84 -2.52 0.55 -20.84
CA VAL A 84 -2.93 -0.50 -21.76
C VAL A 84 -1.74 -1.40 -22.08
N VAL A 85 -1.86 -2.70 -21.81
CA VAL A 85 -0.86 -3.69 -22.24
C VAL A 85 -1.02 -3.91 -23.74
N VAL A 86 -0.10 -3.40 -24.56
CA VAL A 86 -0.23 -3.48 -26.03
C VAL A 86 0.02 -4.92 -26.50
N GLY A 87 1.09 -5.54 -26.01
CA GLY A 87 1.41 -6.92 -26.31
C GLY A 87 2.68 -7.42 -25.61
N LEU A 88 2.94 -8.71 -25.79
CA LEU A 88 4.14 -9.44 -25.38
C LEU A 88 4.83 -9.97 -26.64
N GLN A 89 6.03 -9.48 -26.91
CA GLN A 89 6.88 -9.98 -28.00
C GLN A 89 8.33 -10.08 -27.53
N SER A 90 8.99 -11.18 -27.85
CA SER A 90 10.41 -11.39 -27.53
C SER A 90 10.76 -11.13 -26.05
N GLU A 91 9.97 -11.71 -25.13
CA GLU A 91 10.15 -11.55 -23.67
C GLU A 91 10.05 -10.09 -23.18
N LYS A 92 9.38 -9.23 -23.94
CA LYS A 92 9.15 -7.82 -23.60
C LYS A 92 7.68 -7.47 -23.71
N ILE A 93 7.20 -6.74 -22.71
CA ILE A 93 5.86 -6.16 -22.65
C ILE A 93 5.94 -4.71 -23.10
N GLU A 94 5.05 -4.32 -24.00
CA GLU A 94 4.79 -2.92 -24.30
C GLU A 94 3.58 -2.44 -23.48
N LEU A 95 3.80 -1.45 -22.62
CA LEU A 95 2.80 -0.84 -21.76
C LEU A 95 2.64 0.63 -22.14
N ALA A 96 1.43 1.02 -22.55
CA ALA A 96 1.08 2.40 -22.85
C ALA A 96 0.33 3.03 -21.66
N SER A 97 1.00 3.92 -20.93
CA SER A 97 0.41 4.67 -19.81
C SER A 97 0.19 6.12 -20.19
N ASP A 98 -0.97 6.69 -19.89
CA ASP A 98 -1.25 8.11 -20.10
C ASP A 98 -0.27 9.03 -19.36
N ARG A 99 0.32 8.53 -18.26
CA ARG A 99 1.17 9.31 -17.35
C ARG A 99 2.65 9.00 -17.49
N PHE A 100 2.98 7.73 -17.72
CA PHE A 100 4.38 7.31 -17.86
C PHE A 100 4.81 7.12 -19.32
N GLY A 101 3.91 7.42 -20.27
CA GLY A 101 4.10 7.21 -21.69
C GLY A 101 4.13 5.72 -22.06
N THR A 102 4.59 5.44 -23.27
CA THR A 102 4.83 4.05 -23.72
C THR A 102 6.19 3.57 -23.21
N ARG A 103 6.21 2.35 -22.68
CA ARG A 103 7.41 1.71 -22.12
C ARG A 103 7.49 0.26 -22.54
N THR A 104 8.71 -0.18 -22.84
CA THR A 104 9.04 -1.57 -23.11
C THR A 104 9.73 -2.15 -21.88
N LEU A 105 9.07 -3.10 -21.21
CA LEU A 105 9.52 -3.71 -19.96
C LEU A 105 9.86 -5.18 -20.20
N PRO A 106 10.93 -5.73 -19.59
CA PRO A 106 11.24 -7.15 -19.74
C PRO A 106 10.21 -7.99 -18.97
N LEU A 107 9.80 -9.14 -19.51
CA LEU A 107 8.77 -10.01 -18.90
C LEU A 107 9.16 -10.49 -17.50
N ASN A 108 10.45 -10.74 -17.26
CA ASN A 108 10.99 -11.11 -15.95
C ASN A 108 10.93 -9.96 -14.92
N GLY A 109 10.61 -8.74 -15.32
CA GLY A 109 10.33 -7.60 -14.45
C GLY A 109 8.84 -7.38 -14.18
N ILE A 110 7.96 -8.20 -14.79
CA ILE A 110 6.51 -8.11 -14.66
C ILE A 110 6.01 -9.29 -13.83
N ALA A 111 5.32 -9.01 -12.74
CA ALA A 111 4.61 -10.00 -11.95
C ALA A 111 3.26 -10.36 -12.62
N ALA A 112 2.44 -9.37 -12.97
CA ALA A 112 1.14 -9.61 -13.58
C ALA A 112 0.76 -8.56 -14.60
N LEU A 113 -0.11 -8.95 -15.52
CA LEU A 113 -0.75 -8.09 -16.50
C LEU A 113 -2.23 -8.00 -16.16
N VAL A 114 -2.73 -6.79 -16.00
CA VAL A 114 -4.14 -6.49 -15.70
C VAL A 114 -4.83 -6.16 -17.01
N LEU A 115 -5.82 -6.98 -17.39
CA LEU A 115 -6.47 -6.91 -18.70
C LEU A 115 -7.94 -6.47 -18.62
N ALA A 116 -8.50 -6.43 -17.41
CA ALA A 116 -9.83 -5.90 -17.10
C ALA A 116 -9.85 -5.37 -15.65
N PRO A 117 -10.84 -4.55 -15.25
CA PRO A 117 -10.85 -3.90 -13.95
C PRO A 117 -10.57 -4.82 -12.76
N GLN A 118 -9.53 -4.51 -11.98
CA GLN A 118 -9.11 -5.29 -10.81
C GLN A 118 -9.05 -4.43 -9.54
N PRO A 119 -9.67 -4.89 -8.43
CA PRO A 119 -9.52 -4.25 -7.13
C PRO A 119 -8.05 -4.19 -6.69
N LEU A 120 -7.65 -3.07 -6.08
CA LEU A 120 -6.28 -2.90 -5.55
C LEU A 120 -5.93 -3.96 -4.50
N ALA A 121 -6.91 -4.37 -3.68
CA ALA A 121 -6.75 -5.44 -2.71
C ALA A 121 -6.38 -6.78 -3.38
N THR A 122 -6.95 -7.08 -4.55
CA THR A 122 -6.59 -8.26 -5.34
C THR A 122 -5.15 -8.15 -5.84
N LEU A 123 -4.73 -6.98 -6.34
CA LEU A 123 -3.38 -6.77 -6.84
C LEU A 123 -2.31 -6.82 -5.74
N ALA A 124 -2.64 -6.38 -4.53
CA ALA A 124 -1.77 -6.50 -3.37
C ALA A 124 -1.45 -7.97 -3.03
N ARG A 125 -2.32 -8.90 -3.43
CA ARG A 125 -2.22 -10.35 -3.17
C ARG A 125 -1.75 -11.16 -4.37
N ILE A 126 -1.24 -10.50 -5.41
CA ILE A 126 -0.87 -11.18 -6.66
C ILE A 126 0.29 -12.16 -6.51
N ALA A 127 1.11 -12.00 -5.45
CA ALA A 127 2.17 -12.94 -5.09
C ALA A 127 1.62 -14.33 -4.72
N ASP A 128 0.41 -14.40 -4.19
CA ASP A 128 -0.25 -15.63 -3.74
C ASP A 128 -0.92 -16.38 -4.90
N GLU A 129 -1.06 -15.74 -6.06
CA GLU A 129 -1.71 -16.33 -7.23
C GLU A 129 -0.73 -17.19 -8.06
N PRO A 130 -1.14 -18.38 -8.50
CA PRO A 130 -0.31 -19.21 -9.38
C PRO A 130 -0.11 -18.52 -10.73
N ALA A 131 1.01 -18.83 -11.40
CA ALA A 131 1.24 -18.42 -12.79
C ALA A 131 0.12 -18.93 -13.71
N GLY A 132 -0.30 -18.11 -14.67
CA GLY A 132 -1.35 -18.44 -15.63
C GLY A 132 -2.34 -17.32 -15.88
N GLY A 133 -3.52 -17.68 -16.39
CA GLY A 133 -4.59 -16.75 -16.73
C GLY A 133 -5.76 -16.88 -15.76
N ARG A 134 -6.30 -15.75 -15.31
CA ARG A 134 -7.59 -15.67 -14.62
C ARG A 134 -8.62 -15.10 -15.57
N PHE A 135 -9.75 -15.78 -15.69
CA PHE A 135 -10.87 -15.35 -16.52
C PHE A 135 -11.76 -14.34 -15.79
N LEU A 136 -12.59 -13.60 -16.54
CA LEU A 136 -13.56 -12.65 -15.98
C LEU A 136 -14.58 -13.30 -15.04
N ASN A 137 -14.87 -14.59 -15.21
CA ASN A 137 -15.77 -15.35 -14.34
C ASN A 137 -15.08 -15.92 -13.09
N GLY A 138 -13.79 -15.66 -12.89
CA GLY A 138 -13.00 -16.15 -11.76
C GLY A 138 -12.30 -17.50 -12.00
N ASP A 139 -12.60 -18.20 -13.10
CA ASP A 139 -11.89 -19.43 -13.45
C ASP A 139 -10.40 -19.17 -13.68
N ARG A 140 -9.59 -20.24 -13.60
CA ARG A 140 -8.14 -20.17 -13.74
C ARG A 140 -7.60 -21.21 -14.70
N LEU A 141 -6.59 -20.82 -15.47
CA LEU A 141 -5.74 -21.72 -16.24
C LEU A 141 -4.29 -21.54 -15.80
N SER A 142 -3.74 -22.53 -15.11
CA SER A 142 -2.33 -22.51 -14.71
C SER A 142 -1.39 -22.70 -15.90
N GLY A 143 -0.25 -22.00 -15.89
CA GLY A 143 0.79 -22.12 -16.89
C GLY A 143 1.65 -20.88 -17.03
N ASN A 144 2.60 -20.92 -17.96
CA ASN A 144 3.44 -19.76 -18.28
C ASN A 144 2.87 -19.03 -19.49
N VAL A 145 2.81 -17.69 -19.43
CA VAL A 145 2.44 -16.88 -20.60
C VAL A 145 3.54 -16.97 -21.66
N VAL A 146 3.16 -17.25 -22.91
CA VAL A 146 4.08 -17.37 -24.06
C VAL A 146 3.95 -16.17 -24.98
N PHE A 147 2.72 -15.71 -25.23
CA PHE A 147 2.45 -14.52 -26.02
C PHE A 147 1.18 -13.81 -25.52
N LEU A 148 1.08 -12.53 -25.85
CA LEU A 148 -0.08 -11.69 -25.64
C LEU A 148 -0.14 -10.69 -26.79
N ASN A 149 -1.28 -10.61 -27.46
CA ASN A 149 -1.52 -9.63 -28.52
C ASN A 149 -2.92 -9.00 -28.31
N PRO A 150 -3.40 -8.10 -29.19
CA PRO A 150 -4.72 -7.50 -29.02
C PRO A 150 -5.89 -8.50 -29.02
N ALA A 151 -5.77 -9.66 -29.67
CA ALA A 151 -6.85 -10.63 -29.82
C ALA A 151 -6.80 -11.77 -28.78
N ALA A 152 -5.60 -12.26 -28.42
CA ALA A 152 -5.44 -13.47 -27.64
C ALA A 152 -4.18 -13.48 -26.76
N ALA A 153 -4.18 -14.38 -25.78
CA ALA A 153 -3.02 -14.77 -24.99
C ALA A 153 -2.76 -16.27 -25.11
N GLY A 154 -1.50 -16.67 -25.24
CA GLY A 154 -1.07 -18.06 -25.23
C GLY A 154 -0.52 -18.44 -23.87
N ILE A 155 -1.10 -19.47 -23.23
CA ILE A 155 -0.63 -19.99 -21.94
C ILE A 155 -0.17 -21.44 -22.12
N ASN A 156 1.10 -21.69 -21.83
CA ASN A 156 1.66 -23.05 -21.81
C ASN A 156 1.36 -23.72 -20.46
N ASN A 157 0.45 -24.69 -20.47
CA ASN A 157 0.05 -25.44 -19.27
C ASN A 157 0.93 -26.68 -18.99
N GLY A 158 2.10 -26.77 -19.64
CA GLY A 158 3.04 -27.90 -19.56
C GLY A 158 2.74 -29.03 -20.55
N LYS A 159 1.54 -29.08 -21.15
CA LYS A 159 1.19 -30.06 -22.19
C LYS A 159 1.09 -29.44 -23.58
N ARG A 160 0.50 -28.24 -23.66
CA ARG A 160 0.32 -27.47 -24.90
C ARG A 160 0.18 -25.99 -24.59
N ILE A 161 0.33 -25.17 -25.63
CA ILE A 161 -0.08 -23.77 -25.57
C ILE A 161 -1.59 -23.72 -25.79
N VAL A 162 -2.31 -23.19 -24.81
CA VAL A 162 -3.74 -22.90 -24.90
C VAL A 162 -3.89 -21.44 -25.29
N GLU A 163 -4.49 -21.20 -26.45
CA GLU A 163 -4.83 -19.85 -26.90
C GLU A 163 -6.19 -19.45 -26.31
N LEU A 164 -6.20 -18.30 -25.65
CA LEU A 164 -7.37 -17.76 -24.97
C LEU A 164 -7.70 -16.38 -25.55
N PRO A 165 -8.97 -16.09 -25.89
CA PRO A 165 -9.40 -14.74 -26.27
C PRO A 165 -9.06 -13.75 -25.15
N ARG A 166 -8.37 -12.66 -25.50
CA ARG A 166 -7.89 -11.68 -24.53
C ARG A 166 -9.03 -11.04 -23.75
N GLU A 167 -10.15 -10.77 -24.40
CA GLU A 167 -11.37 -10.21 -23.81
C GLU A 167 -12.00 -11.07 -22.72
N ARG A 168 -11.64 -12.36 -22.62
CA ARG A 168 -12.12 -13.25 -21.56
C ARG A 168 -11.21 -13.26 -20.33
N LEU A 169 -10.03 -12.67 -20.42
CA LEU A 169 -9.03 -12.65 -19.36
C LEU A 169 -9.18 -11.39 -18.51
N ALA A 170 -9.25 -11.60 -17.21
CA ALA A 170 -9.17 -10.53 -16.21
C ALA A 170 -7.71 -10.16 -15.92
N LEU A 171 -6.86 -11.18 -15.82
CA LEU A 171 -5.48 -11.04 -15.37
C LEU A 171 -4.60 -12.18 -15.94
N VAL A 172 -3.32 -11.89 -16.17
CA VAL A 172 -2.30 -12.90 -16.48
C VAL A 172 -1.12 -12.77 -15.50
N ARG A 173 -0.82 -13.83 -14.76
CA ARG A 173 0.34 -13.94 -13.86
C ARG A 173 1.49 -14.62 -14.60
N THR A 174 2.66 -13.97 -14.63
CA THR A 174 3.83 -14.43 -15.39
C THR A 174 4.65 -15.50 -14.69
N GLY A 175 4.48 -15.66 -13.37
CA GLY A 175 5.33 -16.50 -12.52
C GLY A 175 6.56 -15.77 -11.94
N THR A 176 6.83 -14.53 -12.35
CA THR A 176 7.89 -13.69 -11.77
C THR A 176 7.61 -13.44 -10.28
N ALA A 177 8.54 -13.84 -9.41
CA ALA A 177 8.43 -13.58 -7.97
C ALA A 177 8.44 -12.07 -7.69
N ILE A 178 7.64 -11.64 -6.72
CA ILE A 178 7.75 -10.27 -6.22
C ILE A 178 8.93 -10.22 -5.25
N THR A 179 9.92 -9.42 -5.58
CA THR A 179 11.13 -9.22 -4.78
C THR A 179 11.02 -7.95 -3.96
N GLN A 180 11.37 -8.05 -2.68
CA GLN A 180 11.51 -6.88 -1.83
C GLN A 180 12.77 -6.11 -2.23
N THR A 181 12.67 -4.79 -2.34
CA THR A 181 13.81 -3.93 -2.64
C THR A 181 14.76 -3.92 -1.43
N SER A 182 16.07 -4.02 -1.68
CA SER A 182 17.07 -3.84 -0.64
C SER A 182 17.29 -2.36 -0.34
N GLY A 183 17.36 -1.99 0.94
CA GLY A 183 17.57 -0.61 1.38
C GLY A 183 16.26 0.14 1.59
N THR A 184 16.35 1.45 1.80
CA THR A 184 15.16 2.31 1.95
C THR A 184 14.67 2.76 0.59
N VAL A 185 13.38 2.54 0.33
CA VAL A 185 12.68 3.01 -0.87
C VAL A 185 11.48 3.86 -0.46
N GLN A 186 11.19 4.92 -1.21
CA GLN A 186 9.95 5.66 -1.08
C GLN A 186 8.91 5.04 -1.99
N ARG A 187 7.71 4.84 -1.46
CA ARG A 187 6.55 4.40 -2.21
C ARG A 187 5.50 5.50 -2.22
N VAL A 188 4.80 5.59 -3.33
CA VAL A 188 3.78 6.60 -3.60
C VAL A 188 2.53 5.91 -4.12
N ARG A 189 1.39 6.23 -3.51
CA ARG A 189 0.06 5.88 -4.01
C ARG A 189 -0.50 7.07 -4.74
N LEU A 190 -0.99 6.84 -5.96
CA LEU A 190 -1.74 7.85 -6.69
C LEU A 190 -3.24 7.72 -6.45
N ILE A 191 -3.97 8.83 -6.59
CA ILE A 191 -5.44 8.86 -6.51
C ILE A 191 -6.10 7.96 -7.56
N THR A 192 -5.41 7.69 -8.66
CA THR A 192 -5.84 6.80 -9.76
C THR A 192 -5.56 5.32 -9.49
N GLY A 193 -4.98 4.98 -8.33
CA GLY A 193 -4.79 3.62 -7.87
C GLY A 193 -3.41 3.02 -8.20
N GLU A 194 -2.53 3.70 -8.92
CA GLU A 194 -1.15 3.25 -9.13
C GLU A 194 -0.34 3.26 -7.84
N ARG A 195 0.60 2.32 -7.73
CA ARG A 195 1.66 2.32 -6.72
C ARG A 195 2.99 2.41 -7.43
N VAL A 196 3.81 3.38 -7.06
CA VAL A 196 5.11 3.60 -7.68
C VAL A 196 6.15 3.72 -6.58
N SER A 197 7.30 3.10 -6.78
CA SER A 197 8.43 3.12 -5.86
C SER A 197 9.65 3.76 -6.50
N GLY A 198 10.56 4.26 -5.67
CA GLY A 198 11.81 4.84 -6.12
C GLY A 198 12.54 5.57 -5.01
N VAL A 199 13.68 6.16 -5.37
CA VAL A 199 14.38 7.09 -4.48
C VAL A 199 13.75 8.46 -4.67
N LEU A 200 13.25 9.08 -3.59
CA LEU A 200 12.74 10.45 -3.68
C LEU A 200 13.89 11.43 -3.93
N VAL A 201 13.82 12.12 -5.06
CA VAL A 201 14.81 13.12 -5.47
C VAL A 201 14.43 14.50 -4.95
N LYS A 202 13.15 14.85 -5.05
CA LYS A 202 12.61 16.16 -4.65
C LYS A 202 11.10 16.08 -4.48
N LEU A 203 10.56 16.86 -3.56
CA LEU A 203 9.13 17.18 -3.49
C LEU A 203 9.01 18.69 -3.33
N ASP A 204 8.31 19.37 -4.23
CA ASP A 204 7.94 20.78 -4.05
C ASP A 204 6.42 20.94 -4.00
N ALA A 205 5.95 22.18 -3.93
CA ALA A 205 4.52 22.48 -3.82
C ALA A 205 3.65 21.89 -4.94
N THR A 206 4.26 21.46 -6.06
CA THR A 206 3.54 21.04 -7.26
C THR A 206 3.88 19.64 -7.73
N THR A 207 5.10 19.17 -7.46
CA THR A 207 5.65 17.98 -8.10
C THR A 207 6.47 17.16 -7.12
N LEU A 208 6.25 15.85 -7.17
CA LEU A 208 7.06 14.82 -6.53
C LEU A 208 7.91 14.14 -7.60
N THR A 209 9.23 14.12 -7.42
CA THR A 209 10.18 13.49 -8.36
C THR A 209 10.78 12.23 -7.74
N LEU A 210 10.54 11.07 -8.34
CA LEU A 210 11.14 9.78 -7.98
C LEU A 210 12.16 9.34 -9.04
N LYS A 211 13.25 8.72 -8.60
CA LYS A 211 14.10 7.90 -9.48
C LYS A 211 13.70 6.44 -9.36
N HIS A 212 12.98 5.94 -10.36
CA HIS A 212 12.49 4.56 -10.44
C HIS A 212 13.45 3.67 -11.22
N ALA A 213 13.61 2.41 -10.79
CA ALA A 213 14.53 1.45 -11.43
C ALA A 213 14.20 1.18 -12.92
N ALA A 214 12.94 0.84 -13.23
CA ALA A 214 12.49 0.59 -14.60
C ALA A 214 12.13 1.84 -15.44
N PHE A 215 11.66 2.93 -14.83
CA PHE A 215 11.13 4.09 -15.56
C PHE A 215 12.06 5.31 -15.60
N GLY A 216 13.18 5.30 -14.85
CA GLY A 216 14.06 6.46 -14.70
C GLY A 216 13.41 7.54 -13.84
N ASP A 217 13.58 8.80 -14.22
CA ASP A 217 13.02 9.92 -13.47
C ASP A 217 11.52 10.07 -13.74
N LEU A 218 10.72 10.07 -12.68
CA LEU A 218 9.28 10.20 -12.70
C LEU A 218 8.87 11.50 -12.03
N ALA A 219 8.35 12.45 -12.80
CA ALA A 219 7.74 13.67 -12.30
C ALA A 219 6.23 13.47 -12.13
N ILE A 220 5.77 13.41 -10.88
CA ILE A 220 4.38 13.13 -10.52
C ILE A 220 3.77 14.42 -9.96
N PRO A 221 2.70 14.96 -10.56
CA PRO A 221 1.98 16.09 -9.98
C PRO A 221 1.50 15.76 -8.56
N LEU A 222 1.81 16.62 -7.59
CA LEU A 222 1.48 16.42 -6.19
C LEU A 222 -0.03 16.27 -5.96
N ALA A 223 -0.85 16.92 -6.80
CA ALA A 223 -2.30 16.77 -6.79
C ALA A 223 -2.80 15.34 -7.08
N LEU A 224 -1.95 14.48 -7.67
CA LEU A 224 -2.26 13.07 -7.90
C LEU A 224 -1.77 12.17 -6.77
N VAL A 225 -0.98 12.68 -5.84
CA VAL A 225 -0.40 11.88 -4.75
C VAL A 225 -1.43 11.76 -3.62
N ALA A 226 -1.77 10.53 -3.25
CA ALA A 226 -2.65 10.23 -2.13
C ALA A 226 -1.85 9.89 -0.86
N SER A 227 -0.75 9.15 -1.01
CA SER A 227 0.16 8.87 0.10
C SER A 227 1.60 8.70 -0.37
N LEU A 228 2.53 8.99 0.54
CA LEU A 228 3.97 8.80 0.40
C LEU A 228 4.48 8.13 1.68
N TRP A 229 5.27 7.08 1.58
CA TRP A 229 5.87 6.42 2.74
C TRP A 229 7.22 5.82 2.40
N SER A 230 7.98 5.44 3.42
CA SER A 230 9.24 4.72 3.25
C SER A 230 9.12 3.27 3.71
N GLU A 231 9.81 2.38 3.00
CA GLU A 231 9.96 0.97 3.36
C GLU A 231 11.42 0.55 3.31
N GLY A 232 11.80 -0.39 4.18
CA GLY A 232 13.15 -0.93 4.24
C GLY A 232 14.15 -0.04 5.00
N GLY A 233 15.40 -0.49 5.07
CA GLY A 233 16.42 0.13 5.90
C GLY A 233 16.04 0.09 7.39
N ALA A 234 15.80 1.25 8.01
CA ALA A 234 15.44 1.35 9.42
C ALA A 234 13.97 0.99 9.71
N LEU A 235 13.12 0.83 8.69
CA LEU A 235 11.68 0.65 8.81
C LEU A 235 11.25 -0.74 8.33
N THR A 236 10.59 -1.49 9.19
CA THR A 236 10.03 -2.81 8.88
C THR A 236 8.54 -2.84 9.21
N PRO A 237 7.64 -2.76 8.22
CA PRO A 237 6.20 -2.89 8.45
C PRO A 237 5.84 -4.29 8.98
N LEU A 238 5.03 -4.38 10.04
CA LEU A 238 4.57 -5.66 10.60
C LEU A 238 3.73 -6.48 9.61
N THR A 239 3.09 -5.83 8.65
CA THR A 239 2.38 -6.44 7.51
C THR A 239 3.29 -7.26 6.58
N THR A 240 4.61 -7.07 6.67
CA THR A 240 5.61 -7.82 5.89
C THR A 240 6.21 -9.00 6.65
N LEU A 241 5.92 -9.12 7.95
CA LEU A 241 6.43 -10.17 8.81
C LEU A 241 5.37 -11.25 9.02
N ALA A 242 5.78 -12.51 9.09
CA ALA A 242 4.87 -13.57 9.51
C ALA A 242 4.49 -13.41 10.99
N ALA A 243 3.20 -13.54 11.30
CA ALA A 243 2.68 -13.58 12.66
C ALA A 243 2.09 -14.96 12.97
N LYS A 244 2.08 -15.34 14.23
CA LYS A 244 1.20 -16.41 14.71
C LYS A 244 -0.10 -15.77 15.19
N VAL A 245 -1.22 -16.19 14.61
CA VAL A 245 -2.56 -15.71 14.98
C VAL A 245 -3.18 -16.67 15.98
N THR A 246 -3.69 -16.13 17.09
CA THR A 246 -4.53 -16.88 18.03
C THR A 246 -5.87 -16.17 18.16
N GLN A 247 -6.96 -16.86 17.82
CA GLN A 247 -8.33 -16.34 17.92
C GLN A 247 -9.09 -17.08 19.03
N HIS A 248 -9.75 -16.32 19.90
CA HIS A 248 -10.53 -16.84 21.03
C HIS A 248 -12.04 -16.53 20.91
N GLY A 249 -12.47 -15.75 19.91
CA GLY A 249 -13.86 -15.33 19.70
C GLY A 249 -14.80 -16.38 19.09
N PHE A 250 -16.11 -16.20 19.35
CA PHE A 250 -17.20 -17.12 19.00
C PHE A 250 -17.58 -17.15 17.51
N LEU A 251 -17.41 -16.03 16.80
CA LEU A 251 -17.60 -15.99 15.35
C LEU A 251 -16.32 -16.54 14.72
N GLY A 252 -16.39 -17.75 14.16
CA GLY A 252 -15.29 -18.40 13.45
C GLY A 252 -14.63 -17.46 12.42
N PRO A 253 -13.44 -17.83 11.90
CA PRO A 253 -12.51 -16.97 11.18
C PRO A 253 -13.03 -15.59 10.78
N ALA A 254 -12.85 -14.56 11.63
CA ALA A 254 -13.01 -13.19 11.15
C ALA A 254 -12.05 -13.07 9.97
N SER A 255 -12.53 -12.86 8.73
CA SER A 255 -11.76 -12.88 7.47
C SER A 255 -10.25 -12.90 7.72
N LEU A 256 -9.72 -14.11 7.91
CA LEU A 256 -8.50 -14.29 8.69
C LEU A 256 -7.28 -13.74 7.94
N PRO A 257 -6.26 -13.25 8.67
CA PRO A 257 -4.93 -12.99 8.15
C PRO A 257 -4.40 -14.19 7.33
N ARG A 258 -3.38 -13.96 6.50
CA ARG A 258 -2.66 -14.98 5.73
C ARG A 258 -2.43 -16.29 6.52
N ALA A 259 -2.15 -17.39 5.81
CA ALA A 259 -1.66 -18.63 6.45
C ALA A 259 -0.29 -18.46 7.17
N ASP A 260 0.40 -17.33 6.97
CA ASP A 260 1.58 -16.87 7.73
C ASP A 260 1.26 -15.75 8.74
N GLY A 261 -0.02 -15.44 8.95
CA GLY A 261 -0.58 -14.59 10.01
C GLY A 261 -0.46 -13.07 9.91
N ALA A 262 0.11 -12.50 8.85
CA ALA A 262 0.02 -11.06 8.60
C ALA A 262 -0.80 -10.76 7.35
N GLY A 263 -2.03 -10.28 7.54
CA GLY A 263 -2.84 -9.77 6.44
C GLY A 263 -2.34 -8.39 6.06
N ASN A 264 -1.67 -8.25 4.91
CA ASN A 264 -1.83 -7.00 4.17
C ASN A 264 -3.19 -7.11 3.44
N ASP A 265 -4.23 -6.44 3.95
CA ASP A 265 -5.54 -6.32 3.29
C ASP A 265 -5.45 -5.57 1.93
N GLY A 266 -4.24 -5.18 1.55
CA GLY A 266 -4.01 -4.14 0.56
C GLY A 266 -4.30 -2.78 1.18
N PRO A 267 -4.26 -1.74 0.34
CA PRO A 267 -4.60 -0.42 0.81
C PRO A 267 -6.08 -0.42 1.27
N ALA A 268 -6.32 0.19 2.43
CA ALA A 268 -7.60 0.15 3.10
C ALA A 268 -7.99 1.54 3.64
N MET A 269 -9.29 1.81 3.62
CA MET A 269 -9.84 2.99 4.30
C MET A 269 -9.71 2.81 5.81
N VAL A 270 -9.10 3.80 6.45
CA VAL A 270 -8.87 3.91 7.89
C VAL A 270 -9.31 5.29 8.38
N VAL A 271 -9.29 5.50 9.69
CA VAL A 271 -9.55 6.83 10.26
C VAL A 271 -8.47 7.80 9.77
N GLY A 272 -8.89 8.90 9.14
CA GLY A 272 -7.97 9.90 8.58
C GLY A 272 -7.52 9.66 7.13
N GLY A 273 -8.00 8.60 6.44
CA GLY A 273 -7.77 8.42 5.00
C GLY A 273 -7.42 6.98 4.60
N MET A 274 -6.72 6.82 3.47
CA MET A 274 -6.22 5.53 3.02
C MET A 274 -4.88 5.20 3.71
N ALA A 275 -4.69 3.94 4.11
CA ALA A 275 -3.42 3.41 4.57
C ALA A 275 -3.01 2.19 3.74
N GLU A 276 -1.72 2.07 3.41
CA GLU A 276 -1.19 1.01 2.53
C GLU A 276 -0.74 -0.23 3.30
N GLN A 277 -0.45 -0.05 4.58
CA GLN A 277 -0.02 -1.09 5.49
C GLN A 277 -1.03 -1.15 6.62
N VAL A 278 -1.94 -2.11 6.54
CA VAL A 278 -3.06 -2.24 7.48
C VAL A 278 -3.17 -3.66 7.97
N LEU A 279 -3.25 -3.83 9.30
CA LEU A 279 -3.72 -5.06 9.94
C LEU A 279 -5.12 -4.81 10.49
N ARG A 280 -6.06 -5.72 10.19
CA ARG A 280 -7.40 -5.69 10.78
C ARG A 280 -7.61 -6.91 11.66
N VAL A 281 -8.09 -6.66 12.87
CA VAL A 281 -8.35 -7.70 13.87
C VAL A 281 -9.69 -7.45 14.54
N GLN A 282 -10.38 -8.53 14.89
CA GLN A 282 -11.55 -8.46 15.77
C GLN A 282 -11.10 -8.60 17.23
N ALA A 283 -11.91 -8.16 18.19
CA ALA A 283 -11.71 -8.50 19.60
C ALA A 283 -11.54 -10.01 19.83
N GLU A 284 -10.83 -10.34 20.90
CA GLU A 284 -10.39 -11.68 21.28
C GLU A 284 -9.43 -12.32 20.26
N ASN A 285 -8.49 -11.52 19.75
CA ASN A 285 -7.41 -11.95 18.87
C ASN A 285 -6.02 -11.51 19.36
N GLU A 286 -5.03 -12.33 19.07
CA GLU A 286 -3.61 -12.07 19.31
C GLU A 286 -2.80 -12.29 18.04
N LEU A 287 -1.92 -11.33 17.71
CA LEU A 287 -0.91 -11.43 16.67
C LEU A 287 0.47 -11.48 17.34
N ALA A 288 1.14 -12.62 17.28
CA ALA A 288 2.45 -12.82 17.89
C ALA A 288 3.57 -12.86 16.83
N TYR A 289 4.60 -12.03 17.02
CA TYR A 289 5.76 -11.90 16.14
C TYR A 289 7.03 -12.31 16.87
N THR A 290 7.91 -13.03 16.18
CA THR A 290 9.29 -13.25 16.62
C THR A 290 10.17 -12.14 16.05
N LEU A 291 10.82 -11.39 16.93
CA LEU A 291 11.73 -10.31 16.60
C LEU A 291 13.18 -10.73 16.86
N ASP A 292 14.12 -10.01 16.25
CA ASP A 292 15.57 -10.22 16.46
C ASP A 292 16.14 -9.38 17.62
N GLY A 293 15.32 -8.56 18.26
CA GLY A 293 15.74 -7.63 19.32
C GLY A 293 16.41 -6.34 18.84
N SER A 294 16.45 -6.08 17.53
CA SER A 294 17.12 -4.91 16.95
C SER A 294 16.23 -3.68 16.80
N SER A 295 14.91 -3.84 16.97
CA SER A 295 13.93 -2.75 16.91
C SER A 295 13.93 -1.95 18.21
N ASP A 296 13.93 -0.62 18.09
CA ASP A 296 13.89 0.28 19.24
C ASP A 296 12.46 0.67 19.61
N VAL A 297 11.57 0.73 18.62
CA VAL A 297 10.21 1.22 18.81
C VAL A 297 9.24 0.63 17.78
N LEU A 298 8.00 0.42 18.20
CA LEU A 298 6.84 0.20 17.34
C LEU A 298 6.08 1.51 17.19
N VAL A 299 5.95 1.98 15.95
CA VAL A 299 5.16 3.15 15.59
C VAL A 299 3.99 2.74 14.72
N GLY A 300 2.87 3.44 14.85
CA GLY A 300 1.71 3.29 13.97
C GLY A 300 0.52 4.09 14.47
N GLU A 301 -0.65 3.82 13.90
CA GLU A 301 -1.91 4.33 14.39
C GLU A 301 -2.85 3.16 14.67
N VAL A 302 -3.67 3.28 15.70
CA VAL A 302 -4.69 2.30 16.04
C VAL A 302 -6.03 2.98 16.24
N ALA A 303 -7.08 2.41 15.68
CA ALA A 303 -8.44 2.92 15.76
C ALA A 303 -9.45 1.78 15.65
N LEU A 304 -10.72 2.05 15.99
CA LEU A 304 -11.81 1.21 15.51
C LEU A 304 -11.85 1.26 13.98
N ASP A 305 -12.11 0.11 13.35
CA ASP A 305 -12.34 0.05 11.91
C ASP A 305 -13.52 0.97 11.55
N PRO A 306 -13.48 1.73 10.42
CA PRO A 306 -14.58 2.59 10.01
C PRO A 306 -15.96 1.90 9.94
N ARG A 307 -16.00 0.57 9.74
CA ARG A 307 -17.24 -0.23 9.74
C ARG A 307 -17.81 -0.48 11.15
N ALA A 308 -17.00 -0.31 12.18
CA ALA A 308 -17.31 -0.56 13.59
C ALA A 308 -17.59 0.72 14.39
N VAL A 309 -17.30 1.91 13.84
CA VAL A 309 -17.51 3.19 14.52
C VAL A 309 -18.96 3.35 14.98
N GLY A 310 -19.14 3.67 16.27
CA GLY A 310 -20.46 3.81 16.92
C GLY A 310 -21.15 2.49 17.29
N ARG A 311 -20.51 1.35 17.05
CA ARG A 311 -21.08 0.01 17.32
C ARG A 311 -20.15 -0.93 18.09
N GLY A 312 -18.86 -0.64 18.15
CA GLY A 312 -17.89 -1.44 18.87
C GLY A 312 -17.10 -0.65 19.91
N ASN A 313 -16.51 -1.36 20.85
CA ASN A 313 -15.49 -0.86 21.74
C ASN A 313 -14.43 -1.94 21.94
N ALA A 314 -13.16 -1.57 21.93
CA ALA A 314 -12.08 -2.55 22.03
C ALA A 314 -11.01 -2.05 22.97
N VAL A 315 -10.27 -2.99 23.58
CA VAL A 315 -9.01 -2.65 24.25
C VAL A 315 -7.89 -3.28 23.45
N VAL A 316 -6.92 -2.47 23.07
CA VAL A 316 -5.70 -2.93 22.40
C VAL A 316 -4.54 -2.90 23.38
N GLN A 317 -3.72 -3.93 23.35
CA GLN A 317 -2.57 -4.10 24.23
C GLN A 317 -1.35 -4.51 23.40
N VAL A 318 -0.19 -4.00 23.80
CA VAL A 318 1.11 -4.39 23.23
C VAL A 318 1.92 -5.05 24.32
N PHE A 319 2.43 -6.25 24.07
CA PHE A 319 3.32 -6.97 24.98
C PHE A 319 4.69 -7.21 24.34
N GLY A 320 5.75 -7.03 25.11
CA GLY A 320 7.11 -7.41 24.76
C GLY A 320 7.65 -8.43 25.77
N ASP A 321 8.08 -9.59 25.30
CA ASP A 321 8.59 -10.70 26.12
C ASP A 321 7.67 -11.05 27.31
N GLY A 322 6.36 -11.02 27.06
CA GLY A 322 5.31 -11.30 28.06
C GLY A 322 4.95 -10.13 28.99
N LYS A 323 5.67 -9.01 28.93
CA LYS A 323 5.37 -7.80 29.70
C LYS A 323 4.48 -6.84 28.90
N LYS A 324 3.39 -6.35 29.50
CA LYS A 324 2.57 -5.29 28.89
C LYS A 324 3.36 -3.98 28.79
N LEU A 325 3.48 -3.46 27.57
CA LEU A 325 4.20 -2.24 27.23
C LEU A 325 3.27 -1.06 26.98
N ALA A 326 2.09 -1.33 26.40
CA ALA A 326 1.06 -0.32 26.14
C ALA A 326 -0.34 -0.92 26.22
N GLU A 327 -1.32 -0.08 26.51
CA GLU A 327 -2.75 -0.39 26.53
C GLU A 327 -3.55 0.85 26.15
N LEU A 328 -4.53 0.70 25.25
CA LEU A 328 -5.43 1.77 24.84
C LEU A 328 -6.86 1.22 24.73
N ALA A 329 -7.81 1.95 25.31
CA ALA A 329 -9.23 1.71 25.09
C ALA A 329 -9.70 2.52 23.88
N LEU A 330 -10.44 1.87 22.97
CA LEU A 330 -10.96 2.45 21.74
C LEU A 330 -12.49 2.46 21.82
N ALA A 331 -13.09 3.64 21.84
CA ALA A 331 -14.55 3.80 21.93
C ALA A 331 -15.10 5.00 21.14
N ASP A 332 -14.28 6.01 20.86
CA ASP A 332 -14.67 7.26 20.21
C ASP A 332 -14.51 7.26 18.68
N GLY A 333 -13.91 6.18 18.13
CA GLY A 333 -13.59 6.08 16.71
C GLY A 333 -12.43 6.98 16.26
N ALA A 334 -11.71 7.61 17.20
CA ALA A 334 -10.51 8.37 16.89
C ALA A 334 -9.32 7.45 16.59
N ALA A 335 -8.37 7.97 15.81
CA ALA A 335 -7.08 7.32 15.63
C ALA A 335 -6.13 7.74 16.76
N HIS A 336 -5.46 6.76 17.37
CA HIS A 336 -4.44 6.97 18.38
C HIS A 336 -3.08 6.60 17.82
N VAL A 337 -2.09 7.48 18.01
CA VAL A 337 -0.70 7.16 17.66
C VAL A 337 -0.14 6.19 18.68
N LEU A 338 0.48 5.12 18.17
CA LEU A 338 1.30 4.21 18.94
C LEU A 338 2.77 4.59 18.80
N ASN A 339 3.46 4.60 19.94
CA ASN A 339 4.89 4.85 20.04
C ASN A 339 5.42 4.04 21.23
N VAL A 340 5.70 2.75 20.99
CA VAL A 340 5.96 1.76 22.05
C VAL A 340 7.42 1.33 22.04
N PRO A 341 8.21 1.59 23.09
CA PRO A 341 9.61 1.16 23.15
C PRO A 341 9.76 -0.36 23.08
N LEU A 342 10.66 -0.84 22.23
CA LEU A 342 10.93 -2.26 21.96
C LEU A 342 12.39 -2.67 22.14
N THR A 343 13.28 -1.79 22.61
CA THR A 343 14.71 -2.12 22.74
C THR A 343 14.93 -3.45 23.49
N GLY A 344 15.52 -4.42 22.79
CA GLY A 344 15.83 -5.76 23.29
C GLY A 344 14.68 -6.78 23.25
N VAL A 345 13.46 -6.37 22.87
CA VAL A 345 12.27 -7.25 22.81
C VAL A 345 12.41 -8.27 21.69
N ARG A 346 12.20 -9.56 22.00
CA ARG A 346 12.30 -10.67 21.03
C ARG A 346 10.97 -11.34 20.72
N ALA A 347 9.97 -11.20 21.58
CA ALA A 347 8.61 -11.63 21.33
C ALA A 347 7.66 -10.43 21.46
N LEU A 348 7.01 -10.06 20.36
CA LEU A 348 6.01 -8.99 20.32
C LEU A 348 4.62 -9.60 20.17
N VAL A 349 3.67 -9.21 21.02
CA VAL A 349 2.27 -9.61 20.88
C VAL A 349 1.39 -8.36 20.79
N LEU A 350 0.61 -8.26 19.72
CA LEU A 350 -0.50 -7.31 19.61
C LEU A 350 -1.77 -8.05 20.00
N LYS A 351 -2.44 -7.59 21.06
CA LYS A 351 -3.66 -8.22 21.58
C LYS A 351 -4.82 -7.25 21.46
N THR A 352 -5.97 -7.75 21.04
CA THR A 352 -7.23 -7.01 21.02
C THR A 352 -8.26 -7.79 21.82
N THR A 353 -8.86 -7.17 22.83
CA THR A 353 -9.93 -7.74 23.66
C THR A 353 -11.21 -6.94 23.49
N ALA A 354 -12.33 -7.52 23.91
CA ALA A 354 -13.58 -6.78 24.06
C ALA A 354 -13.38 -5.53 24.94
N GLY A 355 -14.15 -4.48 24.67
CA GLY A 355 -14.23 -3.34 25.56
C GLY A 355 -15.21 -3.57 26.71
N GLY A 356 -15.71 -2.47 27.28
CA GLY A 356 -16.46 -2.50 28.54
C GLY A 356 -17.82 -3.18 28.48
N ASP A 357 -18.39 -3.40 27.29
CA ASP A 357 -19.69 -4.07 27.13
C ASP A 357 -19.60 -5.60 27.01
N GLY A 358 -18.40 -6.15 26.84
CA GLY A 358 -18.14 -7.58 26.72
C GLY A 358 -18.66 -8.21 25.43
N LEU A 359 -19.14 -7.42 24.47
CA LEU A 359 -19.48 -7.90 23.12
C LEU A 359 -18.19 -8.02 22.29
N THR A 360 -18.26 -8.68 21.14
CA THR A 360 -17.09 -8.82 20.23
C THR A 360 -17.46 -8.64 18.77
N THR A 361 -18.74 -8.82 18.42
CA THR A 361 -19.25 -8.76 17.03
C THR A 361 -18.99 -7.41 16.36
N GLY A 362 -18.99 -6.32 17.13
CA GLY A 362 -18.76 -4.97 16.64
C GLY A 362 -17.30 -4.50 16.74
N ASP A 363 -16.43 -5.26 17.39
CA ASP A 363 -15.14 -4.76 17.86
C ASP A 363 -14.05 -5.04 16.84
N LEU A 364 -14.14 -4.35 15.72
CA LEU A 364 -13.13 -4.40 14.66
C LEU A 364 -12.13 -3.28 14.90
N VAL A 365 -10.85 -3.63 14.94
CA VAL A 365 -9.73 -2.72 15.14
C VAL A 365 -8.85 -2.72 13.90
N THR A 366 -8.37 -1.54 13.54
CA THR A 366 -7.41 -1.31 12.46
C THR A 366 -6.11 -0.80 13.05
N TRP A 367 -5.00 -1.50 12.78
CA TRP A 367 -3.64 -1.02 12.99
C TRP A 367 -3.12 -0.49 11.65
N SER A 368 -3.00 0.82 11.54
CA SER A 368 -2.53 1.51 10.33
C SER A 368 -1.06 1.85 10.47
N TRP A 369 -0.27 1.54 9.44
CA TRP A 369 1.17 1.73 9.43
C TRP A 369 1.90 1.15 10.66
N PRO A 370 1.62 -0.09 11.09
CA PRO A 370 2.36 -0.69 12.20
C PRO A 370 3.79 -1.02 11.73
N VAL A 371 4.76 -0.21 12.13
CA VAL A 371 6.15 -0.25 11.66
C VAL A 371 7.10 -0.39 12.84
N LEU A 372 7.99 -1.38 12.75
CA LEU A 372 9.16 -1.48 13.61
C LEU A 372 10.25 -0.53 13.11
N VAL A 373 10.82 0.25 14.02
CA VAL A 373 11.84 1.26 13.71
C VAL A 373 13.14 0.93 14.45
N ARG A 374 14.27 0.95 13.72
CA ARG A 374 15.63 0.67 14.25
C ARG A 374 16.50 1.92 14.27
N GLY A 375 17.34 2.10 15.28
CA GLY A 375 18.13 3.30 15.51
C GLY A 375 17.27 4.54 15.79
N ALA A 376 16.07 4.36 16.36
CA ALA A 376 15.26 5.53 16.76
C ALA A 376 15.94 6.22 17.95
N PRO A 377 16.01 7.56 17.98
CA PRO A 377 16.49 8.24 19.18
C PRO A 377 15.56 7.83 20.33
N THR A 378 16.09 7.13 21.31
CA THR A 378 15.32 6.74 22.49
C THR A 378 14.87 8.02 23.16
N ALA A 379 13.55 8.28 23.19
CA ALA A 379 13.02 9.38 23.98
C ALA A 379 13.57 9.22 25.41
N ALA A 380 14.13 10.29 25.97
CA ALA A 380 14.61 10.27 27.34
C ALA A 380 13.46 9.81 28.24
N ARG A 381 13.69 8.73 28.99
CA ARG A 381 12.70 8.10 29.87
C ARG A 381 12.20 9.04 30.96
#